data_AF-A0A830I2F0-F1
#
_entry.id   AF-A0A830I2F0-F1
#
_cell.length_a   1.000
_cell.length_b   1.000
_cell.length_c   1.000
_cell.angle_alpha   90.00
_cell.angle_beta   90.00
_cell.angle_gamma   90.00
#
_symmetry.space_group_name_H-M   'P 1'
#
loop_
_entity.id
_entity.type
_entity.pdbx_description
1 polymer ?
#
loop_
_entity_poly.entity_id
_entity_poly.type
_entity_poly.pdbx_seq_one_letter_code
_entity_poly.pdbx_strand_id
1 'polypeptide(L)'
;MPTNQSEEFGALVPWGDPNWYRGYSSPYYTDSHIQWRARIRSFVDTHIMPNCHTWDENKAMPSDVYVAAYKAGWLPGCVGMWPTKYLAEDPNAPKPPAGGFDAFHELILWDELSRCGSGGVVWGFAGGISIGLPPVLHFGSEAMKAKVAGPCLRGEKIICLAITEPYAGSDVGSLRATAKLNAEGTHYVLNGEKKWITNGVFADYFTVACRTGGPGMGGISLLLVSKDMPGVNCKQMKCMGVWPSGTTYIEFENVPVPKENLIGKENMGFKYIMYNFNHERWLLACQATRFARVCLEDAFKYSMKRRTFGKKLIEHPVIRWKLAEMARQVEATQNMLENVTYQMKMLSHEDFMTKLGGDCALLKVQSTKTMEYCAREAAQIFGGASYVRGGQGERVERMYREVRAMAIPGGSEEILLDLSVRQELKRFERPREAKGVSARL
;
A
#
# COMPACT_ATOMS: atom_id res chain seq x y z
N MET A 1 -34.62 -1.84 9.52
CA MET A 1 -33.85 -1.08 8.51
C MET A 1 -32.56 -0.65 9.18
N PRO A 2 -31.34 -0.86 8.64
CA PRO A 2 -30.18 -0.30 9.31
C PRO A 2 -30.11 1.19 8.98
N THR A 3 -30.56 1.98 9.96
CA THR A 3 -30.45 3.43 10.07
C THR A 3 -29.05 3.81 10.52
N ASN A 4 -28.03 3.54 9.71
CA ASN A 4 -26.70 4.13 9.93
C ASN A 4 -26.47 5.21 8.88
N GLN A 5 -27.23 6.31 9.00
CA GLN A 5 -26.76 7.57 8.43
C GLN A 5 -25.58 8.00 9.29
N SER A 6 -24.39 8.02 8.71
CA SER A 6 -23.24 8.64 9.36
C SER A 6 -23.53 10.14 9.55
N GLU A 7 -23.05 10.73 10.63
CA GLU A 7 -23.01 12.19 10.70
C GLU A 7 -22.02 12.75 9.67
N GLU A 8 -22.30 13.96 9.19
CA GLU A 8 -21.38 14.69 8.32
C GLU A 8 -20.00 14.85 9.01
N PHE A 9 -18.92 14.65 8.26
CA PHE A 9 -17.57 14.67 8.80
C PHE A 9 -16.55 15.31 7.84
N GLY A 10 -15.56 15.99 8.41
CA GLY A 10 -14.46 16.60 7.67
C GLY A 10 -14.80 17.99 7.13
N ALA A 11 -14.06 18.43 6.11
CA ALA A 11 -14.17 19.79 5.58
C ALA A 11 -15.39 20.00 4.65
N LEU A 12 -16.11 18.92 4.33
CA LEU A 12 -17.29 18.91 3.45
C LEU A 12 -17.06 19.58 2.08
N VAL A 13 -15.81 19.58 1.62
CA VAL A 13 -15.45 20.00 0.26
C VAL A 13 -16.09 19.01 -0.70
N PRO A 14 -16.78 19.46 -1.77
CA PRO A 14 -17.40 18.55 -2.74
C PRO A 14 -16.40 17.50 -3.23
N TRP A 15 -16.76 16.24 -3.05
CA TRP A 15 -15.95 15.05 -3.36
C TRP A 15 -14.58 14.97 -2.65
N GLY A 16 -14.28 15.84 -1.68
CA GLY A 16 -13.04 15.81 -0.91
C GLY A 16 -12.94 14.61 0.04
N ASP A 17 -14.08 14.02 0.40
CA ASP A 17 -14.19 12.77 1.15
C ASP A 17 -15.25 11.85 0.50
N PRO A 18 -15.16 10.51 0.69
CA PRO A 18 -16.15 9.55 0.17
C PRO A 18 -17.59 9.86 0.63
N ASN A 19 -18.58 9.43 -0.15
CA ASN A 19 -19.99 9.83 0.08
C ASN A 19 -20.55 9.48 1.46
N TRP A 20 -20.12 8.37 2.04
CA TRP A 20 -20.52 7.98 3.40
C TRP A 20 -19.98 8.92 4.49
N TYR A 21 -19.16 9.93 4.17
CA TYR A 21 -18.79 11.01 5.11
C TYR A 21 -19.81 12.14 5.13
N ARG A 22 -20.74 12.16 4.16
CA ARG A 22 -21.76 13.21 3.97
C ARG A 22 -23.16 12.74 4.37
N GLY A 23 -23.23 11.77 5.27
CA GLY A 23 -24.49 11.17 5.73
C GLY A 23 -25.23 10.29 4.73
N TYR A 24 -24.57 9.86 3.66
CA TYR A 24 -25.13 8.86 2.76
C TYR A 24 -25.14 7.48 3.43
N SER A 25 -26.25 6.78 3.32
CA SER A 25 -26.35 5.38 3.76
C SER A 25 -25.37 4.50 2.96
N SER A 26 -24.73 3.56 3.64
CA SER A 26 -23.86 2.56 3.02
C SER A 26 -24.09 1.19 3.65
N PRO A 27 -24.07 0.10 2.86
CA PRO A 27 -24.13 -1.26 3.40
C PRO A 27 -22.81 -1.73 4.01
N TYR A 28 -21.72 -0.97 3.85
CA TYR A 28 -20.37 -1.39 4.21
C TYR A 28 -19.91 -0.87 5.58
N TYR A 29 -20.32 0.36 5.93
CA TYR A 29 -19.79 1.09 7.07
C TYR A 29 -20.70 0.97 8.31
N THR A 30 -20.06 0.94 9.47
CA THR A 30 -20.69 0.74 10.79
C THR A 30 -20.14 1.79 11.75
N ASP A 31 -20.67 1.87 12.97
CA ASP A 31 -20.19 2.83 13.97
C ASP A 31 -18.71 2.62 14.33
N SER A 32 -18.25 1.36 14.30
CA SER A 32 -16.84 1.04 14.51
C SER A 32 -15.94 1.66 13.43
N HIS A 33 -16.37 1.58 12.17
CA HIS A 33 -15.69 2.22 11.04
C HIS A 33 -15.67 3.76 11.17
N ILE A 34 -16.77 4.35 11.61
CA ILE A 34 -16.91 5.81 11.81
C ILE A 34 -15.93 6.31 12.90
N GLN A 35 -15.84 5.60 14.03
CA GLN A 35 -14.92 5.94 15.11
C GLN A 35 -13.46 5.73 14.70
N TRP A 36 -13.19 4.64 13.97
CA TRP A 36 -11.86 4.32 13.46
C TRP A 36 -11.32 5.41 12.54
N ARG A 37 -12.14 5.87 11.59
CA ARG A 37 -11.86 7.02 10.72
C ARG A 37 -11.42 8.24 11.53
N ALA A 38 -12.21 8.65 12.52
CA ALA A 38 -11.96 9.87 13.28
C ALA A 38 -10.61 9.82 14.02
N ARG A 39 -10.25 8.65 14.55
CA ARG A 39 -8.95 8.42 15.21
C ARG A 39 -7.78 8.67 14.25
N ILE A 40 -7.81 8.07 13.06
CA ILE A 40 -6.72 8.18 12.10
C ILE A 40 -6.65 9.60 11.51
N ARG A 41 -7.80 10.20 11.16
CA ARG A 41 -7.89 11.60 10.70
C ARG A 41 -7.19 12.53 11.67
N SER A 42 -7.49 12.41 12.97
CA SER A 42 -6.87 13.26 13.99
C SER A 42 -5.34 13.18 13.96
N PHE A 43 -4.77 11.97 13.89
CA PHE A 43 -3.32 11.79 13.81
C PHE A 43 -2.73 12.37 12.52
N VAL A 44 -3.36 12.10 11.38
CA VAL A 44 -2.91 12.60 10.07
C VAL A 44 -2.88 14.13 10.05
N ASP A 45 -3.93 14.76 10.56
CA ASP A 45 -4.12 16.21 10.54
C ASP A 45 -3.11 16.94 11.44
N THR A 46 -2.76 16.33 12.57
CA THR A 46 -1.94 16.97 13.62
C THR A 46 -0.46 16.59 13.57
N HIS A 47 -0.13 15.36 13.18
CA HIS A 47 1.24 14.84 13.23
C HIS A 47 1.87 14.62 11.85
N ILE A 48 1.08 14.34 10.81
CA ILE A 48 1.60 14.00 9.47
C ILE A 48 1.56 15.22 8.54
N MET A 49 0.36 15.74 8.26
CA MET A 49 0.15 16.76 7.23
C MET A 49 0.99 18.03 7.40
N PRO A 50 1.17 18.58 8.60
CA PRO A 50 2.00 19.78 8.79
C PRO A 50 3.47 19.57 8.43
N ASN A 51 3.95 18.31 8.42
CA ASN A 51 5.35 17.98 8.25
C ASN A 51 5.70 17.42 6.87
N CYS A 52 4.71 17.12 6.02
CA CYS A 52 4.92 16.44 4.74
C CYS A 52 5.95 17.14 3.85
N HIS A 53 5.88 18.46 3.71
CA HIS A 53 6.86 19.20 2.89
C HIS A 53 8.28 19.03 3.43
N THR A 54 8.49 19.29 4.72
CA THR A 54 9.81 19.19 5.37
C THR A 54 10.39 17.77 5.26
N TRP A 55 9.60 16.73 5.52
CA TRP A 55 10.07 15.35 5.42
C TRP A 55 10.40 14.96 3.98
N ASP A 56 9.63 15.47 3.02
CA ASP A 56 9.85 15.24 1.61
C ASP A 56 11.15 15.89 1.12
N GLU A 57 11.38 17.17 1.45
CA GLU A 57 12.65 17.87 1.18
C GLU A 57 13.86 17.16 1.81
N ASN A 58 13.70 16.71 3.06
CA ASN A 58 14.74 15.99 3.80
C ASN A 58 14.95 14.55 3.30
N LYS A 59 14.01 14.02 2.50
CA LYS A 59 14.01 12.63 2.00
C LYS A 59 14.07 11.57 3.11
N ALA A 60 13.57 11.94 4.29
CA ALA A 60 13.57 11.12 5.49
C ALA A 60 12.51 11.64 6.47
N MET A 61 12.07 10.75 7.36
CA MET A 61 11.19 11.09 8.47
C MET A 61 11.91 10.86 9.80
N PRO A 62 11.56 11.61 10.86
CA PRO A 62 12.01 11.34 12.22
C PRO A 62 11.64 9.92 12.66
N SER A 63 12.51 9.23 13.40
CA SER A 63 12.24 7.83 13.83
C SER A 63 11.20 7.72 14.95
N ASP A 64 11.00 8.77 15.75
CA ASP A 64 10.03 8.82 16.84
C ASP A 64 8.57 8.81 16.34
N VAL A 65 8.36 9.23 15.10
CA VAL A 65 7.03 9.30 14.51
C VAL A 65 6.36 7.93 14.33
N TYR A 66 7.15 6.87 14.14
CA TYR A 66 6.66 5.48 14.06
C TYR A 66 6.09 5.01 15.41
N VAL A 67 6.78 5.33 16.50
CA VAL A 67 6.30 5.06 17.86
C VAL A 67 5.07 5.91 18.17
N ALA A 68 5.00 7.15 17.68
CA ALA A 68 3.80 7.98 17.81
C ALA A 68 2.59 7.37 17.06
N ALA A 69 2.80 6.80 15.87
CA ALA A 69 1.77 6.08 15.12
C ALA A 69 1.24 4.85 15.87
N TYR A 70 2.13 4.12 16.56
CA TYR A 70 1.73 3.04 17.45
C TYR A 70 0.88 3.55 18.61
N LYS A 71 1.34 4.60 19.32
CA LYS A 71 0.59 5.21 20.44
C LYS A 71 -0.77 5.79 20.01
N ALA A 72 -0.86 6.31 18.79
CA ALA A 72 -2.11 6.77 18.19
C ALA A 72 -3.09 5.62 17.88
N GLY A 73 -2.63 4.38 17.99
CA GLY A 73 -3.48 3.20 18.03
C GLY A 73 -3.88 2.67 16.67
N TRP A 74 -3.06 2.87 15.65
CA TRP A 74 -3.37 2.43 14.28
C TRP A 74 -2.28 1.65 13.55
N LEU A 75 -0.99 1.82 13.93
CA LEU A 75 0.12 1.14 13.25
C LEU A 75 -0.05 -0.39 13.10
N PRO A 76 -0.53 -1.13 14.12
CA PRO A 76 -0.72 -2.57 13.98
C PRO A 76 -1.74 -3.00 12.91
N GLY A 77 -2.64 -2.11 12.50
CA GLY A 77 -3.62 -2.38 11.44
C GLY A 77 -3.03 -2.37 10.02
N CYS A 78 -1.74 -2.01 9.85
CA CYS A 78 -1.11 -1.89 8.53
C CYS A 78 -0.74 -3.24 7.89
N VAL A 79 -0.94 -4.38 8.58
CA VAL A 79 -0.47 -5.72 8.13
C VAL A 79 -1.60 -6.65 7.68
N GLY A 80 -2.74 -6.10 7.23
CA GLY A 80 -3.89 -6.89 6.75
C GLY A 80 -4.74 -7.56 7.82
N MET A 81 -4.33 -7.48 9.09
CA MET A 81 -5.04 -8.02 10.24
C MET A 81 -4.66 -7.25 11.51
N TRP A 82 -5.33 -7.54 12.63
CA TRP A 82 -4.89 -7.06 13.94
C TRP A 82 -4.08 -8.13 14.70
N PRO A 83 -2.74 -7.98 14.82
CA PRO A 83 -1.86 -9.02 15.33
C PRO A 83 -1.76 -9.04 16.87
N THR A 84 -2.89 -9.21 17.58
CA THR A 84 -2.98 -9.09 19.06
C THR A 84 -1.91 -9.88 19.82
N LYS A 85 -1.60 -11.11 19.37
CA LYS A 85 -0.62 -12.00 20.03
C LYS A 85 0.75 -11.34 20.21
N TYR A 86 1.19 -10.52 19.25
CA TYR A 86 2.54 -9.94 19.25
C TYR A 86 2.60 -8.56 19.91
N LEU A 87 1.49 -8.11 20.48
CA LEU A 87 1.38 -6.86 21.22
C LEU A 87 1.19 -7.08 22.73
N ALA A 88 1.00 -8.33 23.16
CA ALA A 88 0.60 -8.66 24.53
C ALA A 88 1.60 -8.25 25.62
N GLU A 89 2.87 -8.04 25.24
CA GLU A 89 3.93 -7.59 26.16
C GLU A 89 3.79 -6.10 26.55
N ASP A 90 3.07 -5.30 25.75
CA ASP A 90 2.78 -3.91 26.10
C ASP A 90 1.41 -3.81 26.78
N PRO A 91 1.34 -3.48 28.09
CA PRO A 91 0.07 -3.31 28.79
C PRO A 91 -0.77 -2.15 28.25
N ASN A 92 -0.15 -1.21 27.55
CA ASN A 92 -0.79 -0.07 26.89
C ASN A 92 -0.97 -0.29 25.39
N ALA A 93 -0.85 -1.54 24.92
CA ALA A 93 -0.98 -1.86 23.52
C ALA A 93 -2.32 -1.34 22.94
N PRO A 94 -2.29 -0.76 21.73
CA PRO A 94 -3.49 -0.48 20.97
C PRO A 94 -4.39 -1.69 20.88
N LYS A 95 -5.67 -1.47 21.13
CA LYS A 95 -6.72 -2.46 20.95
C LYS A 95 -7.31 -2.36 19.55
N PRO A 96 -7.78 -3.48 18.96
CA PRO A 96 -8.51 -3.43 17.70
C PRO A 96 -9.76 -2.55 17.84
N PRO A 97 -10.32 -2.08 16.72
CA PRO A 97 -11.62 -1.42 16.71
C PRO A 97 -12.71 -2.27 17.37
N ALA A 98 -13.76 -1.61 17.84
CA ALA A 98 -14.88 -2.29 18.48
C ALA A 98 -15.51 -3.31 17.52
N GLY A 99 -15.75 -4.54 17.98
CA GLY A 99 -16.25 -5.61 17.12
C GLY A 99 -15.20 -6.24 16.19
N GLY A 100 -13.93 -5.84 16.28
CA GLY A 100 -12.81 -6.40 15.53
C GLY A 100 -12.30 -5.50 14.41
N PHE A 101 -11.19 -5.91 13.79
CA PHE A 101 -10.60 -5.24 12.64
C PHE A 101 -10.92 -6.05 11.38
N ASP A 102 -11.56 -5.41 10.39
CA ASP A 102 -11.91 -6.03 9.12
C ASP A 102 -11.34 -5.26 7.91
N ALA A 103 -11.61 -5.74 6.71
CA ALA A 103 -11.15 -5.14 5.46
C ALA A 103 -11.56 -3.66 5.28
N PHE A 104 -12.70 -3.24 5.83
CA PHE A 104 -13.14 -1.84 5.74
C PHE A 104 -12.46 -0.94 6.77
N HIS A 105 -12.07 -1.48 7.93
CA HIS A 105 -11.15 -0.76 8.83
C HIS A 105 -9.80 -0.53 8.17
N GLU A 106 -9.28 -1.53 7.45
CA GLU A 106 -8.02 -1.37 6.72
C GLU A 106 -8.16 -0.40 5.53
N LEU A 107 -9.27 -0.45 4.78
CA LEU A 107 -9.58 0.52 3.73
C LEU A 107 -9.50 1.96 4.27
N ILE A 108 -10.16 2.20 5.39
CA ILE A 108 -10.20 3.51 6.06
C ILE A 108 -8.82 3.93 6.55
N LEU A 109 -8.02 2.98 7.05
CA LEU A 109 -6.64 3.25 7.46
C LEU A 109 -5.83 3.83 6.29
N TRP A 110 -5.85 3.16 5.14
CA TRP A 110 -5.08 3.60 3.97
C TRP A 110 -5.66 4.87 3.33
N ASP A 111 -7.00 5.03 3.31
CA ASP A 111 -7.65 6.27 2.86
C ASP A 111 -7.27 7.47 3.74
N GLU A 112 -7.33 7.32 5.06
CA GLU A 112 -7.02 8.42 5.96
C GLU A 112 -5.53 8.78 5.95
N LEU A 113 -4.62 7.80 5.98
CA LEU A 113 -3.17 8.05 5.87
C LEU A 113 -2.82 8.80 4.57
N SER A 114 -3.47 8.43 3.46
CA SER A 114 -3.21 9.02 2.14
C SER A 114 -3.79 10.43 1.97
N ARG A 115 -4.62 10.91 2.90
CA ARG A 115 -5.14 12.28 2.90
C ARG A 115 -4.05 13.34 2.93
N CYS A 116 -2.89 13.00 3.48
CA CYS A 116 -1.77 13.92 3.55
C CYS A 116 -1.22 14.36 2.18
N GLY A 117 -1.57 13.65 1.11
CA GLY A 117 -1.08 13.95 -0.24
C GLY A 117 0.43 13.81 -0.33
N SER A 118 0.98 12.75 0.27
CA SER A 118 2.36 12.31 0.09
C SER A 118 2.45 10.79 0.20
N GLY A 119 2.58 10.13 -0.95
CA GLY A 119 2.92 8.71 -1.05
C GLY A 119 4.26 8.40 -0.41
N GLY A 120 5.24 9.30 -0.50
CA GLY A 120 6.52 9.14 0.18
C GLY A 120 6.39 8.97 1.69
N VAL A 121 5.57 9.81 2.32
CA VAL A 121 5.33 9.74 3.76
C VAL A 121 4.53 8.48 4.11
N VAL A 122 3.44 8.21 3.40
CA VAL A 122 2.62 6.99 3.62
C VAL A 122 3.47 5.72 3.51
N TRP A 123 4.30 5.62 2.48
CA TRP A 123 5.19 4.47 2.27
C TRP A 123 6.34 4.44 3.28
N GLY A 124 6.86 5.60 3.65
CA GLY A 124 7.85 5.74 4.70
C GLY A 124 7.37 5.14 6.02
N PHE A 125 6.12 5.40 6.40
CA PHE A 125 5.51 4.90 7.64
C PHE A 125 5.14 3.42 7.57
N ALA A 126 4.32 3.11 6.56
CA ALA A 126 3.52 1.90 6.56
C ALA A 126 3.82 0.99 5.36
N GLY A 127 4.56 1.48 4.35
CA GLY A 127 4.85 0.75 3.13
C GLY A 127 5.68 -0.50 3.37
N GLY A 128 6.79 -0.39 4.10
CA GLY A 128 7.65 -1.53 4.40
C GLY A 128 6.98 -2.57 5.29
N ILE A 129 6.33 -2.13 6.38
CA ILE A 129 5.67 -3.04 7.33
C ILE A 129 4.49 -3.79 6.69
N SER A 130 3.72 -3.15 5.81
CA SER A 130 2.54 -3.77 5.20
C SER A 130 2.84 -4.89 4.20
N ILE A 131 4.06 -4.94 3.66
CA ILE A 131 4.46 -5.98 2.69
C ILE A 131 5.62 -6.85 3.21
N GLY A 132 6.49 -6.29 4.06
CA GLY A 132 7.68 -6.96 4.58
C GLY A 132 7.40 -7.84 5.80
N LEU A 133 6.46 -7.44 6.66
CA LEU A 133 6.12 -8.19 7.88
C LEU A 133 5.18 -9.39 7.64
N PRO A 134 4.17 -9.34 6.74
CA PRO A 134 3.24 -10.46 6.56
C PRO A 134 3.91 -11.82 6.30
N PRO A 135 4.95 -11.96 5.44
CA PRO A 135 5.61 -13.25 5.26
C PRO A 135 6.18 -13.83 6.57
N VAL A 136 6.69 -12.99 7.47
CA VAL A 136 7.16 -13.40 8.79
C VAL A 136 5.99 -13.85 9.67
N LEU A 137 4.90 -13.07 9.72
CA LEU A 137 3.72 -13.40 10.54
C LEU A 137 3.07 -14.72 10.12
N HIS A 138 2.98 -14.97 8.82
CA HIS A 138 2.30 -16.14 8.27
C HIS A 138 3.18 -17.39 8.20
N PHE A 139 4.46 -17.24 7.86
CA PHE A 139 5.32 -18.39 7.51
C PHE A 139 6.60 -18.47 8.33
N GLY A 140 6.96 -17.44 9.10
CA GLY A 140 8.12 -17.47 9.99
C GLY A 140 7.98 -18.51 11.10
N SER A 141 9.10 -18.91 11.70
CA SER A 141 9.10 -19.70 12.93
C SER A 141 8.57 -18.86 14.11
N GLU A 142 8.10 -19.50 15.18
CA GLU A 142 7.62 -18.76 16.36
C GLU A 142 8.74 -17.90 17.00
N ALA A 143 9.98 -18.38 17.00
CA ALA A 143 11.13 -17.61 17.45
C ALA A 143 11.36 -16.35 16.58
N MET A 144 11.22 -16.49 15.26
CA MET A 144 11.32 -15.36 14.33
C MET A 144 10.21 -14.33 14.54
N LYS A 145 8.95 -14.79 14.69
CA LYS A 145 7.81 -13.91 14.95
C LYS A 145 7.97 -13.16 16.27
N ALA A 146 8.40 -13.84 17.34
CA ALA A 146 8.67 -13.21 18.63
C ALA A 146 9.75 -12.13 18.53
N LYS A 147 10.84 -12.40 17.78
CA LYS A 147 11.94 -11.46 17.60
C LYS A 147 11.56 -10.21 16.79
N VAL A 148 10.75 -10.37 15.74
CA VAL A 148 10.55 -9.33 14.72
C VAL A 148 9.19 -8.63 14.84
N ALA A 149 8.10 -9.38 15.06
CA ALA A 149 6.76 -8.84 14.93
C ALA A 149 6.47 -7.74 15.96
N GLY A 150 6.73 -7.98 17.25
CA GLY A 150 6.46 -7.01 18.31
C GLY A 150 7.15 -5.66 18.08
N PRO A 151 8.50 -5.62 17.97
CA PRO A 151 9.23 -4.38 17.72
C PRO A 151 8.78 -3.64 16.44
N CYS A 152 8.47 -4.36 15.36
CA CYS A 152 7.97 -3.73 14.14
C CYS A 152 6.58 -3.12 14.31
N LEU A 153 5.68 -3.84 14.98
CA LEU A 153 4.31 -3.37 15.22
C LEU A 153 4.24 -2.21 16.20
N ARG A 154 5.25 -2.07 17.07
CA ARG A 154 5.42 -0.91 17.98
C ARG A 154 6.14 0.28 17.33
N GLY A 155 6.60 0.14 16.09
CA GLY A 155 7.35 1.18 15.38
C GLY A 155 8.78 1.38 15.87
N GLU A 156 9.31 0.43 16.66
CA GLU A 156 10.69 0.46 17.19
C GLU A 156 11.71 -0.05 16.17
N LYS A 157 11.25 -0.92 15.26
CA LYS A 157 12.06 -1.54 14.21
C LYS A 157 11.35 -1.45 12.87
N ILE A 158 12.09 -1.22 11.80
CA ILE A 158 11.55 -1.14 10.45
C ILE A 158 11.87 -2.43 9.69
N ILE A 159 10.89 -2.96 8.98
CA ILE A 159 11.05 -4.10 8.08
C ILE A 159 10.61 -3.72 6.68
N CYS A 160 11.26 -4.28 5.66
CA CYS A 160 10.84 -4.12 4.27
C CYS A 160 10.92 -5.43 3.48
N LEU A 161 10.31 -5.43 2.30
CA LEU A 161 10.29 -6.55 1.37
C LEU A 161 11.27 -6.31 0.21
N ALA A 162 12.21 -7.25 0.02
CA ALA A 162 13.28 -7.15 -0.96
C ALA A 162 13.19 -8.27 -2.01
N ILE A 163 12.36 -8.04 -3.03
CA ILE A 163 12.12 -9.00 -4.13
C ILE A 163 12.85 -8.57 -5.40
N THR A 164 12.48 -7.39 -5.92
CA THR A 164 12.87 -6.87 -7.23
C THR A 164 14.38 -6.72 -7.37
N GLU A 165 14.88 -7.04 -8.56
CA GLU A 165 16.28 -6.92 -8.95
C GLU A 165 16.40 -6.06 -10.21
N PRO A 166 17.60 -5.56 -10.56
CA PRO A 166 17.80 -4.85 -11.83
C PRO A 166 17.38 -5.66 -13.06
N TYR A 167 17.50 -6.99 -13.00
CA TYR A 167 17.18 -7.91 -14.10
C TYR A 167 15.81 -8.60 -13.97
N ALA A 168 15.13 -8.45 -12.83
CA ALA A 168 13.89 -9.16 -12.52
C ALA A 168 12.91 -8.25 -11.77
N GLY A 169 12.00 -7.62 -12.52
CA GLY A 169 10.87 -6.84 -12.00
C GLY A 169 9.56 -7.61 -12.14
N SER A 170 8.91 -7.49 -13.30
CA SER A 170 7.67 -8.22 -13.60
C SER A 170 7.86 -9.74 -13.60
N ASP A 171 9.03 -10.22 -14.02
CA ASP A 171 9.39 -11.64 -13.99
C ASP A 171 10.18 -12.00 -12.72
N VAL A 172 9.48 -12.03 -11.58
CA VAL A 172 10.05 -12.41 -10.28
C VAL A 172 10.65 -13.82 -10.31
N GLY A 173 10.13 -14.71 -11.15
CA GLY A 173 10.61 -16.09 -11.30
C GLY A 173 12.07 -16.18 -11.77
N SER A 174 12.55 -15.14 -12.45
CA SER A 174 13.90 -15.05 -13.02
C SER A 174 14.91 -14.27 -12.17
N LEU A 175 14.60 -14.05 -10.87
CA LEU A 175 15.55 -13.45 -9.93
C LEU A 175 16.86 -14.24 -9.87
N ARG A 176 17.96 -13.52 -9.65
CA ARG A 176 19.36 -13.97 -9.72
C ARG A 176 20.09 -13.92 -8.39
N ALA A 177 19.63 -13.18 -7.40
CA ALA A 177 20.22 -13.23 -6.06
C ALA A 177 20.17 -14.68 -5.55
N THR A 178 21.29 -15.21 -5.07
CA THR A 178 21.44 -16.61 -4.65
C THR A 178 21.71 -16.70 -3.17
N ALA A 179 21.25 -17.78 -2.55
CA ALA A 179 21.59 -18.12 -1.18
C ALA A 179 21.96 -19.60 -1.15
N LYS A 180 23.24 -19.90 -0.98
CA LYS A 180 23.75 -21.28 -0.95
C LYS A 180 24.07 -21.67 0.48
N LEU A 181 23.60 -22.83 0.91
CA LEU A 181 23.96 -23.34 2.23
C LEU A 181 25.47 -23.62 2.27
N ASN A 182 26.14 -23.22 3.34
CA ASN A 182 27.56 -23.54 3.56
C ASN A 182 27.76 -25.06 3.73
N ALA A 183 29.01 -25.51 3.67
CA ALA A 183 29.36 -26.93 3.73
C ALA A 183 28.87 -27.60 5.03
N GLU A 184 28.89 -26.87 6.15
CA GLU A 184 28.46 -27.36 7.47
C GLU A 184 26.93 -27.32 7.65
N GLY A 185 26.19 -26.69 6.73
CA GLY A 185 24.73 -26.64 6.79
C GLY A 185 24.14 -25.67 7.82
N THR A 186 24.92 -24.72 8.32
CA THR A 186 24.57 -23.81 9.42
C THR A 186 23.99 -22.48 8.97
N HIS A 187 24.42 -21.96 7.82
CA HIS A 187 23.96 -20.69 7.28
C HIS A 187 23.95 -20.68 5.75
N TYR A 188 23.10 -19.84 5.19
CA TYR A 188 23.12 -19.49 3.78
C TYR A 188 24.14 -18.37 3.54
N VAL A 189 24.91 -18.48 2.47
CA VAL A 189 25.75 -17.41 1.93
C VAL A 189 24.95 -16.69 0.84
N LEU A 190 24.37 -15.53 1.20
CA LEU A 190 23.54 -14.72 0.31
C LEU A 190 24.41 -13.77 -0.52
N ASN A 191 24.20 -13.79 -1.82
CA ASN A 191 24.86 -12.92 -2.80
C ASN A 191 23.85 -12.36 -3.81
N GLY A 192 24.01 -11.10 -4.18
CA GLY A 192 23.24 -10.48 -5.26
C GLY A 192 22.82 -9.05 -4.92
N GLU A 193 21.77 -8.59 -5.58
CA GLU A 193 21.34 -7.21 -5.53
C GLU A 193 19.82 -7.11 -5.53
N LYS A 194 19.29 -6.06 -4.88
CA LYS A 194 17.87 -5.72 -4.86
C LYS A 194 17.70 -4.25 -5.19
N LYS A 195 16.63 -3.92 -5.90
CA LYS A 195 16.39 -2.58 -6.43
C LYS A 195 14.96 -2.14 -6.18
N TRP A 196 14.81 -0.85 -5.87
CA TRP A 196 13.52 -0.21 -5.56
C TRP A 196 12.90 -0.70 -4.25
N ILE A 197 13.73 -0.95 -3.24
CA ILE A 197 13.26 -1.46 -1.95
C ILE A 197 12.81 -0.30 -1.08
N THR A 198 11.50 -0.16 -0.91
CA THR A 198 10.88 0.80 0.01
C THR A 198 11.41 0.58 1.43
N ASN A 199 11.68 1.66 2.15
CA ASN A 199 12.30 1.71 3.48
C ASN A 199 13.71 1.12 3.61
N GLY A 200 14.33 0.55 2.57
CA GLY A 200 15.53 -0.28 2.75
C GLY A 200 16.69 0.40 3.50
N VAL A 201 16.92 1.70 3.27
CA VAL A 201 17.97 2.47 3.95
C VAL A 201 17.64 2.73 5.42
N PHE A 202 16.38 2.67 5.81
CA PHE A 202 15.90 2.85 7.19
C PHE A 202 15.58 1.53 7.90
N ALA A 203 15.50 0.42 7.18
CA ALA A 203 15.10 -0.88 7.70
C ALA A 203 16.13 -1.47 8.67
N ASP A 204 15.65 -2.17 9.69
CA ASP A 204 16.45 -3.08 10.52
C ASP A 204 16.44 -4.50 9.94
N TYR A 205 15.32 -4.88 9.30
CA TYR A 205 15.10 -6.21 8.76
C TYR A 205 14.66 -6.17 7.29
N PHE A 206 15.10 -7.17 6.53
CA PHE A 206 14.68 -7.42 5.16
C PHE A 206 14.06 -8.80 5.06
N THR A 207 12.85 -8.88 4.49
CA THR A 207 12.32 -10.12 3.92
C THR A 207 12.85 -10.23 2.49
N VAL A 208 13.88 -11.04 2.26
CA VAL A 208 14.62 -11.13 0.99
C VAL A 208 14.18 -12.34 0.20
N ALA A 209 13.78 -12.16 -1.06
CA ALA A 209 13.60 -13.26 -2.00
C ALA A 209 14.92 -13.61 -2.67
N CYS A 210 15.32 -14.88 -2.64
CA CYS A 210 16.57 -15.34 -3.25
C CYS A 210 16.43 -16.78 -3.75
N ARG A 211 17.31 -17.16 -4.67
CA ARG A 211 17.37 -18.50 -5.24
C ARG A 211 18.21 -19.41 -4.36
N THR A 212 17.55 -20.41 -3.78
CA THR A 212 18.17 -21.50 -3.03
C THR A 212 18.20 -22.81 -3.84
N GLY A 213 17.31 -22.94 -4.83
CA GLY A 213 17.16 -24.13 -5.68
C GLY A 213 17.42 -23.87 -7.17
N GLY A 214 16.78 -24.69 -8.01
CA GLY A 214 16.89 -24.62 -9.48
C GLY A 214 16.25 -23.37 -10.10
N PRO A 215 16.18 -23.27 -11.44
CA PRO A 215 15.60 -22.12 -12.13
C PRO A 215 14.07 -22.00 -11.92
N GLY A 216 13.54 -20.81 -12.21
CA GLY A 216 12.10 -20.52 -12.14
C GLY A 216 11.55 -20.35 -10.72
N MET A 217 10.22 -20.34 -10.62
CA MET A 217 9.46 -20.06 -9.39
C MET A 217 9.76 -21.07 -8.26
N GLY A 218 9.98 -22.34 -8.62
CA GLY A 218 10.20 -23.44 -7.68
C GLY A 218 11.60 -23.49 -7.05
N GLY A 219 12.48 -22.52 -7.33
CA GLY A 219 13.80 -22.43 -6.68
C GLY A 219 13.96 -21.22 -5.77
N ILE A 220 12.88 -20.48 -5.52
CA ILE A 220 12.90 -19.22 -4.75
C ILE A 220 12.52 -19.51 -3.29
N SER A 221 13.30 -18.96 -2.36
CA SER A 221 13.02 -18.93 -0.93
C SER A 221 12.90 -17.49 -0.43
N LEU A 222 12.40 -17.34 0.80
CA LEU A 222 12.43 -16.08 1.54
C LEU A 222 13.37 -16.22 2.74
N LEU A 223 14.28 -15.26 2.93
CA LEU A 223 15.17 -15.17 4.08
C LEU A 223 14.88 -13.89 4.87
N LEU A 224 14.93 -13.98 6.19
CA LEU A 224 14.98 -12.81 7.06
C LEU A 224 16.44 -12.37 7.23
N VAL A 225 16.79 -11.18 6.74
CA VAL A 225 18.16 -10.64 6.82
C VAL A 225 18.15 -9.41 7.72
N SER A 226 19.08 -9.33 8.67
CA SER A 226 19.25 -8.12 9.49
C SER A 226 20.24 -7.17 8.82
N LYS A 227 20.00 -5.86 8.87
CA LYS A 227 20.81 -4.88 8.15
C LYS A 227 22.25 -4.76 8.62
N ASP A 228 22.49 -5.07 9.88
CA ASP A 228 23.80 -5.08 10.51
C ASP A 228 24.66 -6.30 10.14
N MET A 229 24.12 -7.27 9.40
CA MET A 229 24.90 -8.43 8.94
C MET A 229 26.03 -7.97 8.00
N PRO A 230 27.27 -8.49 8.18
CA PRO A 230 28.37 -8.20 7.28
C PRO A 230 28.03 -8.51 5.83
N GLY A 231 28.41 -7.60 4.92
CA GLY A 231 28.15 -7.72 3.48
C GLY A 231 26.80 -7.17 3.01
N VAL A 232 25.96 -6.62 3.90
CA VAL A 232 24.73 -5.90 3.53
C VAL A 232 25.07 -4.42 3.32
N ASN A 233 24.93 -3.93 2.08
CA ASN A 233 25.14 -2.53 1.73
C ASN A 233 23.86 -1.91 1.19
N CYS A 234 23.48 -0.72 1.67
CA CYS A 234 22.26 -0.03 1.26
C CYS A 234 22.57 1.38 0.75
N LYS A 235 22.03 1.72 -0.42
CA LYS A 235 22.14 3.05 -1.02
C LYS A 235 20.77 3.59 -1.40
N GLN A 236 20.39 4.73 -0.83
CA GLN A 236 19.15 5.40 -1.20
C GLN A 236 19.23 5.90 -2.65
N MET A 237 18.15 5.69 -3.38
CA MET A 237 18.03 6.02 -4.80
C MET A 237 17.40 7.40 -4.98
N LYS A 238 17.85 8.12 -6.01
CA LYS A 238 17.29 9.43 -6.39
C LYS A 238 16.10 9.22 -7.33
N CYS A 239 14.92 8.97 -6.75
CA CYS A 239 13.67 8.75 -7.48
C CYS A 239 12.96 10.07 -7.81
N MET A 240 12.03 10.05 -8.78
CA MET A 240 11.20 11.22 -9.11
C MET A 240 10.20 11.59 -8.01
N GLY A 241 9.65 10.57 -7.35
CA GLY A 241 8.58 10.62 -6.37
C GLY A 241 8.99 9.98 -5.04
N VAL A 242 8.10 10.08 -4.05
CA VAL A 242 8.10 9.25 -2.82
C VAL A 242 9.39 9.30 -2.01
N TRP A 243 10.05 10.47 -1.95
CA TRP A 243 11.39 10.61 -1.41
C TRP A 243 11.58 10.13 0.04
N PRO A 244 10.70 10.48 1.00
CA PRO A 244 10.87 10.05 2.39
C PRO A 244 10.60 8.56 2.61
N SER A 245 10.17 7.82 1.57
CA SER A 245 10.02 6.37 1.65
C SER A 245 11.36 5.62 1.68
N GLY A 246 12.47 6.30 1.39
CA GLY A 246 13.80 5.66 1.45
C GLY A 246 13.97 4.55 0.41
N THR A 247 13.48 4.74 -0.81
CA THR A 247 13.66 3.75 -1.89
C THR A 247 15.14 3.42 -2.08
N THR A 248 15.49 2.14 -1.99
CA THR A 248 16.88 1.70 -1.79
C THR A 248 17.31 0.67 -2.83
N TYR A 249 18.58 0.76 -3.20
CA TYR A 249 19.33 -0.31 -3.85
C TYR A 249 20.17 -1.02 -2.77
N ILE A 250 20.09 -2.35 -2.72
CA ILE A 250 20.72 -3.18 -1.70
C ILE A 250 21.66 -4.15 -2.40
N GLU A 251 22.89 -4.25 -1.91
CA GLU A 251 23.88 -5.24 -2.34
C GLU A 251 24.13 -6.21 -1.19
N PHE A 252 24.21 -7.49 -1.54
CA PHE A 252 24.56 -8.57 -0.63
C PHE A 252 25.84 -9.23 -1.14
N GLU A 253 26.90 -9.17 -0.34
CA GLU A 253 28.19 -9.78 -0.64
C GLU A 253 28.56 -10.78 0.45
N ASN A 254 28.44 -12.07 0.13
CA ASN A 254 28.76 -13.19 1.03
C ASN A 254 28.13 -13.08 2.43
N VAL A 255 26.86 -12.65 2.50
CA VAL A 255 26.16 -12.42 3.76
C VAL A 255 25.84 -13.76 4.43
N PRO A 256 26.33 -14.04 5.65
CA PRO A 256 26.12 -15.32 6.33
C PRO A 256 24.79 -15.32 7.08
N VAL A 257 23.70 -15.62 6.38
CA VAL A 257 22.34 -15.63 6.94
C VAL A 257 22.06 -16.97 7.62
N PRO A 258 21.83 -17.03 8.95
CA PRO A 258 21.59 -18.30 9.65
C PRO A 258 20.47 -19.12 9.02
N LYS A 259 20.58 -20.45 9.03
CA LYS A 259 19.59 -21.33 8.39
C LYS A 259 18.20 -21.16 8.99
N GLU A 260 18.11 -20.87 10.29
CA GLU A 260 16.87 -20.59 11.02
C GLU A 260 16.18 -19.28 10.60
N ASN A 261 16.86 -18.42 9.83
CA ASN A 261 16.27 -17.22 9.24
C ASN A 261 15.51 -17.51 7.93
N LEU A 262 15.46 -18.77 7.48
CA LEU A 262 14.57 -19.18 6.40
C LEU A 262 13.11 -18.98 6.81
N ILE A 263 12.37 -18.20 6.01
CA ILE A 263 10.95 -17.95 6.22
C ILE A 263 10.15 -19.06 5.55
N GLY A 264 9.49 -19.88 6.37
CA GLY A 264 8.74 -21.04 5.91
C GLY A 264 9.64 -22.18 5.45
N LYS A 265 9.33 -22.76 4.29
CA LYS A 265 10.09 -23.87 3.72
C LYS A 265 10.94 -23.41 2.54
N GLU A 266 12.09 -24.06 2.37
CA GLU A 266 12.98 -23.84 1.24
C GLU A 266 12.20 -24.09 -0.07
N ASN A 267 12.48 -23.26 -1.08
CA ASN A 267 11.88 -23.29 -2.41
C ASN A 267 10.36 -23.00 -2.48
N MET A 268 9.73 -22.63 -1.35
CA MET A 268 8.33 -22.21 -1.28
C MET A 268 8.15 -20.69 -1.28
N GLY A 269 9.23 -19.92 -1.39
CA GLY A 269 9.24 -18.46 -1.29
C GLY A 269 8.34 -17.78 -2.31
N PHE A 270 8.31 -18.25 -3.56
CA PHE A 270 7.41 -17.68 -4.57
C PHE A 270 5.94 -17.80 -4.17
N LYS A 271 5.54 -18.93 -3.57
CA LYS A 271 4.16 -19.13 -3.07
C LYS A 271 3.85 -18.16 -1.93
N TYR A 272 4.79 -17.92 -1.04
CA TYR A 272 4.64 -16.98 0.07
C TYR A 272 4.55 -15.53 -0.40
N ILE A 273 5.29 -15.15 -1.45
CA ILE A 273 5.16 -13.85 -2.11
C ILE A 273 3.75 -13.72 -2.71
N MET A 274 3.29 -14.73 -3.44
CA MET A 274 1.95 -14.72 -4.04
C MET A 274 0.83 -14.59 -3.01
N TYR A 275 1.02 -15.11 -1.78
CA TYR A 275 0.03 -15.01 -0.70
C TYR A 275 -0.40 -13.56 -0.38
N ASN A 276 0.49 -12.57 -0.59
CA ASN A 276 0.20 -11.17 -0.23
C ASN A 276 -0.08 -10.25 -1.43
N PHE A 277 0.19 -10.69 -2.67
CA PHE A 277 0.19 -9.78 -3.84
C PHE A 277 -1.17 -9.17 -4.19
N ASN A 278 -2.28 -9.90 -4.01
CA ASN A 278 -3.60 -9.31 -4.26
C ASN A 278 -3.94 -8.24 -3.21
N HIS A 279 -3.55 -8.47 -1.95
CA HIS A 279 -3.69 -7.49 -0.88
C HIS A 279 -2.84 -6.24 -1.15
N GLU A 280 -1.58 -6.41 -1.55
CA GLU A 280 -0.70 -5.29 -1.94
C GLU A 280 -1.30 -4.45 -3.07
N ARG A 281 -1.88 -5.08 -4.09
CA ARG A 281 -2.57 -4.37 -5.21
C ARG A 281 -3.78 -3.59 -4.73
N TRP A 282 -4.61 -4.20 -3.88
CA TRP A 282 -5.77 -3.55 -3.28
C TRP A 282 -5.35 -2.35 -2.40
N LEU A 283 -4.29 -2.51 -1.60
CA LEU A 283 -3.72 -1.46 -0.77
C LEU A 283 -3.23 -0.27 -1.62
N LEU A 284 -2.52 -0.52 -2.72
CA LEU A 284 -2.12 0.54 -3.66
C LEU A 284 -3.33 1.24 -4.28
N ALA A 285 -4.40 0.50 -4.58
CA ALA A 285 -5.63 1.08 -5.11
C ALA A 285 -6.34 2.00 -4.09
N CYS A 286 -6.31 1.65 -2.80
CA CYS A 286 -6.81 2.51 -1.73
C CYS A 286 -6.10 3.87 -1.74
N GLN A 287 -4.76 3.84 -1.73
CA GLN A 287 -3.94 5.05 -1.72
C GLN A 287 -4.13 5.88 -2.99
N ALA A 288 -4.09 5.25 -4.18
CA ALA A 288 -4.26 5.96 -5.45
C ALA A 288 -5.63 6.63 -5.56
N THR A 289 -6.69 5.96 -5.10
CA THR A 289 -8.05 6.52 -5.06
C THR A 289 -8.12 7.73 -4.13
N ARG A 290 -7.51 7.66 -2.95
CA ARG A 290 -7.43 8.82 -2.05
C ARG A 290 -6.59 9.94 -2.63
N PHE A 291 -5.44 9.67 -3.24
CA PHE A 291 -4.60 10.70 -3.83
C PHE A 291 -5.30 11.42 -4.99
N ALA A 292 -6.07 10.70 -5.81
CA ALA A 292 -6.93 11.29 -6.82
C ALA A 292 -7.95 12.25 -6.18
N ARG A 293 -8.54 11.84 -5.05
CA ARG A 293 -9.46 12.66 -4.25
C ARG A 293 -8.80 13.90 -3.66
N VAL A 294 -7.58 13.79 -3.13
CA VAL A 294 -6.78 14.91 -2.64
C VAL A 294 -6.53 15.94 -3.75
N CYS A 295 -6.17 15.47 -4.96
CA CYS A 295 -6.00 16.34 -6.13
C CYS A 295 -7.31 17.09 -6.47
N LEU A 296 -8.45 16.39 -6.44
CA LEU A 296 -9.77 16.99 -6.66
C LEU A 296 -10.13 18.01 -5.58
N GLU A 297 -9.93 17.67 -4.31
CA GLU A 297 -10.18 18.54 -3.16
C GLU A 297 -9.39 19.86 -3.29
N ASP A 298 -8.09 19.77 -3.59
CA ASP A 298 -7.23 20.93 -3.76
C ASP A 298 -7.62 21.77 -4.97
N ALA A 299 -7.88 21.12 -6.10
CA ALA A 299 -8.33 21.80 -7.31
C ALA A 299 -9.63 22.56 -7.06
N PHE A 300 -10.60 21.95 -6.36
CA PHE A 300 -11.85 22.57 -6.00
C PHE A 300 -11.62 23.80 -5.10
N LYS A 301 -10.90 23.65 -3.99
CA LYS A 301 -10.57 24.75 -3.07
C LYS A 301 -9.84 25.89 -3.78
N TYR A 302 -8.86 25.57 -4.62
CA TYR A 302 -8.11 26.56 -5.39
C TYR A 302 -9.01 27.32 -6.37
N SER A 303 -9.90 26.61 -7.05
CA SER A 303 -10.80 27.21 -8.03
C SER A 303 -11.80 28.21 -7.42
N MET A 304 -12.15 28.02 -6.15
CA MET A 304 -13.06 28.89 -5.38
C MET A 304 -12.41 30.18 -4.89
N LYS A 305 -11.07 30.28 -4.91
CA LYS A 305 -10.32 31.46 -4.45
C LYS A 305 -9.58 32.19 -5.58
N ARG A 306 -8.95 31.48 -6.52
CA ARG A 306 -8.14 32.08 -7.57
C ARG A 306 -9.03 32.82 -8.57
N ARG A 307 -8.63 34.03 -8.95
CA ARG A 307 -9.32 34.84 -9.96
C ARG A 307 -8.50 35.01 -11.24
N THR A 308 -9.17 34.96 -12.38
CA THR A 308 -8.66 35.32 -13.71
C THR A 308 -9.79 35.98 -14.50
N PHE A 309 -9.45 36.98 -15.33
CA PHE A 309 -10.45 37.71 -16.12
C PHE A 309 -11.64 38.23 -15.27
N GLY A 310 -11.33 38.81 -14.10
CA GLY A 310 -12.33 39.40 -13.18
C GLY A 310 -13.13 38.41 -12.31
N LYS A 311 -13.14 37.11 -12.61
CA LYS A 311 -13.97 36.11 -11.91
C LYS A 311 -13.14 34.97 -11.32
N LYS A 312 -13.70 34.24 -10.36
CA LYS A 312 -13.08 33.04 -9.78
C LYS A 312 -12.93 31.97 -10.85
N LEU A 313 -11.94 31.10 -10.74
CA LEU A 313 -11.73 30.00 -11.69
C LEU A 313 -12.98 29.12 -11.82
N ILE A 314 -13.66 28.82 -10.70
CA ILE A 314 -14.90 28.01 -10.70
C ILE A 314 -16.03 28.61 -11.57
N GLU A 315 -16.02 29.91 -11.84
CA GLU A 315 -17.03 30.60 -12.67
C GLU A 315 -16.77 30.41 -14.18
N HIS A 316 -15.66 29.78 -14.56
CA HIS A 316 -15.37 29.39 -15.93
C HIS A 316 -15.92 27.97 -16.20
N PRO A 317 -16.79 27.76 -17.21
CA PRO A 317 -17.35 26.44 -17.51
C PRO A 317 -16.30 25.34 -17.72
N VAL A 318 -15.16 25.68 -18.34
CA VAL A 318 -14.05 24.74 -18.58
C VAL A 318 -13.43 24.21 -17.29
N ILE A 319 -13.43 24.99 -16.20
CA ILE A 319 -12.93 24.54 -14.89
C ILE A 319 -13.94 23.60 -14.22
N ARG A 320 -15.24 23.93 -14.29
CA ARG A 320 -16.31 23.06 -13.79
C ARG A 320 -16.34 21.72 -14.52
N TRP A 321 -16.10 21.71 -15.83
CA TRP A 321 -15.98 20.47 -16.62
C TRP A 321 -14.84 19.58 -16.10
N LYS A 322 -13.64 20.14 -15.86
CA LYS A 322 -12.50 19.40 -15.32
C LYS A 322 -12.80 18.79 -13.95
N LEU A 323 -13.38 19.58 -13.05
CA LEU A 323 -13.76 19.10 -11.71
C LEU A 323 -14.82 18.00 -11.77
N ALA A 324 -15.82 18.13 -12.66
CA ALA A 324 -16.85 17.11 -12.85
C ALA A 324 -16.27 15.80 -13.40
N GLU A 325 -15.35 15.87 -14.36
CA GLU A 325 -14.72 14.68 -14.94
C GLU A 325 -13.78 13.98 -13.94
N MET A 326 -13.01 14.74 -13.16
CA MET A 326 -12.25 14.20 -12.02
C MET A 326 -13.18 13.48 -11.02
N ALA A 327 -14.27 14.15 -10.61
CA ALA A 327 -15.25 13.58 -9.68
C ALA A 327 -15.87 12.28 -10.21
N ARG A 328 -16.27 12.26 -11.49
CA ARG A 328 -16.85 11.07 -12.14
C ARG A 328 -15.92 9.86 -12.04
N GLN A 329 -14.64 10.05 -12.31
CA GLN A 329 -13.65 8.95 -12.26
C GLN A 329 -13.33 8.52 -10.83
N VAL A 330 -13.16 9.47 -9.90
CA VAL A 330 -12.88 9.19 -8.48
C VAL A 330 -14.03 8.41 -7.86
N GLU A 331 -15.27 8.85 -8.06
CA GLU A 331 -16.44 8.18 -7.48
C GLU A 331 -16.68 6.80 -8.08
N ALA A 332 -16.50 6.62 -9.40
CA ALA A 332 -16.57 5.30 -10.02
C ALA A 332 -15.51 4.33 -9.44
N THR A 333 -14.29 4.82 -9.26
CA THR A 333 -13.18 4.06 -8.69
C THR A 333 -13.42 3.71 -7.22
N GLN A 334 -13.95 4.65 -6.42
CA GLN A 334 -14.33 4.41 -5.03
C GLN A 334 -15.36 3.27 -4.91
N ASN A 335 -16.39 3.26 -5.75
CA ASN A 335 -17.40 2.20 -5.74
C ASN A 335 -16.81 0.83 -6.10
N MET A 336 -15.91 0.78 -7.10
CA MET A 336 -15.21 -0.46 -7.45
C MET A 336 -14.32 -0.95 -6.29
N LEU A 337 -13.60 -0.03 -5.64
CA LEU A 337 -12.75 -0.32 -4.48
C LEU A 337 -13.57 -0.88 -3.32
N GLU A 338 -14.70 -0.26 -2.97
CA GLU A 338 -15.58 -0.74 -1.90
C GLU A 338 -16.18 -2.11 -2.22
N ASN A 339 -16.53 -2.36 -3.50
CA ASN A 339 -17.01 -3.67 -3.92
C ASN A 339 -15.95 -4.77 -3.76
N VAL A 340 -14.72 -4.54 -4.22
CA VAL A 340 -13.61 -5.50 -4.04
C VAL A 340 -13.29 -5.70 -2.56
N THR A 341 -13.33 -4.63 -1.76
CA THR A 341 -13.14 -4.70 -0.29
C THR A 341 -14.21 -5.55 0.37
N TYR A 342 -15.47 -5.41 -0.05
CA TYR A 342 -16.56 -6.25 0.41
C TYR A 342 -16.32 -7.73 0.08
N GLN A 343 -15.90 -8.05 -1.16
CA GLN A 343 -15.58 -9.43 -1.50
C GLN A 343 -14.38 -9.97 -0.72
N MET A 344 -13.34 -9.15 -0.49
CA MET A 344 -12.21 -9.51 0.36
C MET A 344 -12.63 -9.85 1.79
N LYS A 345 -13.60 -9.11 2.35
CA LYS A 345 -14.17 -9.39 3.68
C LYS A 345 -14.96 -10.70 3.73
N MET A 346 -15.69 -11.01 2.66
CA MET A 346 -16.66 -12.11 2.65
C MET A 346 -16.05 -13.46 2.23
N LEU A 347 -14.99 -13.44 1.42
CA LEU A 347 -14.33 -14.65 0.94
C LEU A 347 -13.30 -15.18 1.94
N SER A 348 -13.05 -16.48 1.89
CA SER A 348 -11.85 -17.02 2.53
C SER A 348 -10.59 -16.44 1.87
N HIS A 349 -9.47 -16.44 2.58
CA HIS A 349 -8.21 -15.96 2.00
C HIS A 349 -7.84 -16.71 0.72
N GLU A 350 -8.02 -18.03 0.67
CA GLU A 350 -7.74 -18.83 -0.54
C GLU A 350 -8.64 -18.41 -1.72
N ASP A 351 -9.92 -18.18 -1.46
CA ASP A 351 -10.85 -17.70 -2.47
C ASP A 351 -10.52 -16.27 -2.93
N PHE A 352 -10.15 -15.37 -2.02
CA PHE A 352 -9.67 -14.03 -2.37
C PHE A 352 -8.44 -14.12 -3.29
N MET A 353 -7.48 -14.99 -2.98
CA MET A 353 -6.27 -15.14 -3.78
C MET A 353 -6.51 -15.74 -5.16
N THR A 354 -7.46 -16.67 -5.29
CA THR A 354 -7.71 -17.41 -6.53
C THR A 354 -8.84 -16.83 -7.40
N LYS A 355 -9.84 -16.18 -6.78
CA LYS A 355 -11.04 -15.65 -7.43
C LYS A 355 -11.06 -14.13 -7.59
N LEU A 356 -10.14 -13.38 -6.99
CA LEU A 356 -10.13 -11.91 -7.15
C LEU A 356 -8.81 -11.34 -7.68
N GLY A 357 -7.87 -12.18 -8.11
CA GLY A 357 -6.60 -11.68 -8.64
C GLY A 357 -6.76 -10.80 -9.89
N GLY A 358 -7.67 -11.16 -10.80
CA GLY A 358 -8.02 -10.36 -11.97
C GLY A 358 -8.74 -9.07 -11.60
N ASP A 359 -9.69 -9.13 -10.67
CA ASP A 359 -10.43 -7.96 -10.19
C ASP A 359 -9.51 -6.96 -9.46
N CYS A 360 -8.59 -7.45 -8.61
CA CYS A 360 -7.57 -6.62 -7.96
C CYS A 360 -6.61 -6.00 -8.99
N ALA A 361 -6.27 -6.73 -10.05
CA ALA A 361 -5.44 -6.23 -11.13
C ALA A 361 -6.14 -5.09 -11.89
N LEU A 362 -7.42 -5.28 -12.26
CA LEU A 362 -8.25 -4.24 -12.90
C LEU A 362 -8.41 -3.02 -11.98
N LEU A 363 -8.71 -3.23 -10.70
CA LEU A 363 -8.86 -2.16 -9.72
C LEU A 363 -7.57 -1.32 -9.57
N LYS A 364 -6.41 -1.97 -9.50
CA LYS A 364 -5.12 -1.28 -9.41
C LYS A 364 -4.88 -0.41 -10.64
N VAL A 365 -5.15 -0.93 -11.84
CA VAL A 365 -5.00 -0.15 -13.08
C VAL A 365 -6.01 1.01 -13.14
N GLN A 366 -7.28 0.76 -12.81
CA GLN A 366 -8.33 1.79 -12.78
C GLN A 366 -8.00 2.94 -11.81
N SER A 367 -7.59 2.60 -10.60
CA SER A 367 -7.27 3.59 -9.56
C SER A 367 -6.03 4.42 -9.87
N THR A 368 -4.98 3.81 -10.40
CA THR A 368 -3.74 4.52 -10.78
C THR A 368 -3.94 5.42 -12.00
N LYS A 369 -4.72 5.00 -13.01
CA LYS A 369 -5.13 5.87 -14.12
C LYS A 369 -6.00 7.05 -13.67
N THR A 370 -6.91 6.81 -12.73
CA THR A 370 -7.73 7.87 -12.14
C THR A 370 -6.87 8.87 -11.38
N MET A 371 -5.88 8.40 -10.60
CA MET A 371 -4.91 9.26 -9.92
C MET A 371 -4.10 10.08 -10.92
N GLU A 372 -3.56 9.48 -11.98
CA GLU A 372 -2.80 10.17 -13.02
C GLU A 372 -3.62 11.28 -13.68
N TYR A 373 -4.86 10.97 -14.07
CA TYR A 373 -5.77 11.95 -14.65
C TYR A 373 -6.03 13.11 -13.69
N CYS A 374 -6.34 12.81 -12.42
CA CYS A 374 -6.65 13.83 -11.42
C CYS A 374 -5.43 14.68 -11.05
N ALA A 375 -4.24 14.10 -10.94
CA ALA A 375 -3.01 14.83 -10.68
C ALA A 375 -2.72 15.81 -11.84
N ARG A 376 -2.87 15.36 -13.09
CA ARG A 376 -2.70 16.22 -14.27
C ARG A 376 -3.70 17.36 -14.31
N GLU A 377 -4.98 17.09 -14.09
CA GLU A 377 -6.02 18.13 -14.13
C GLU A 377 -5.93 19.10 -12.96
N ALA A 378 -5.59 18.64 -11.76
CA ALA A 378 -5.30 19.51 -10.63
C ALA A 378 -4.10 20.42 -10.94
N ALA A 379 -3.01 19.88 -11.49
CA ALA A 379 -1.85 20.68 -11.87
C ALA A 379 -2.23 21.77 -12.90
N GLN A 380 -3.06 21.42 -13.88
CA GLN A 380 -3.56 22.36 -14.89
C GLN A 380 -4.45 23.46 -14.29
N ILE A 381 -5.31 23.12 -13.32
CA ILE A 381 -6.18 24.10 -12.62
C ILE A 381 -5.34 25.07 -11.77
N PHE A 382 -4.27 24.59 -11.14
CA PHE A 382 -3.32 25.42 -10.40
C PHE A 382 -2.42 26.27 -11.32
N GLY A 383 -2.27 25.89 -12.59
CA GLY A 383 -1.37 26.54 -13.53
C GLY A 383 0.08 26.52 -13.02
N GLY A 384 0.82 27.62 -13.20
CA GLY A 384 2.23 27.69 -12.78
C GLY A 384 2.48 27.43 -11.29
N ALA A 385 1.47 27.55 -10.42
CA ALA A 385 1.61 27.25 -8.99
C ALA A 385 1.85 25.76 -8.70
N SER A 386 1.44 24.84 -9.59
CA SER A 386 1.69 23.40 -9.45
C SER A 386 3.09 22.99 -9.89
N TYR A 387 3.88 23.91 -10.44
CA TYR A 387 5.27 23.68 -10.83
C TYR A 387 6.27 24.02 -9.72
N VAL A 388 5.80 24.64 -8.62
CA VAL A 388 6.65 25.16 -7.55
C VAL A 388 6.48 24.33 -6.28
N ARG A 389 7.59 23.76 -5.79
CA ARG A 389 7.67 23.10 -4.48
C ARG A 389 7.60 24.11 -3.33
N GLY A 390 6.99 23.72 -2.21
CA GLY A 390 6.82 24.56 -1.01
C GLY A 390 5.87 25.75 -1.15
N GLY A 391 5.27 25.94 -2.33
CA GLY A 391 4.29 26.99 -2.61
C GLY A 391 2.85 26.53 -2.40
N GLN A 392 1.90 27.39 -2.78
CA GLN A 392 0.46 27.10 -2.65
C GLN A 392 0.00 25.82 -3.38
N GLY A 393 0.72 25.40 -4.43
CA GLY A 393 0.45 24.17 -5.18
C GLY A 393 1.27 22.96 -4.76
N GLU A 394 2.01 23.01 -3.64
CA GLU A 394 2.99 21.99 -3.26
C GLU A 394 2.40 20.58 -3.17
N ARG A 395 1.17 20.43 -2.66
CA ARG A 395 0.53 19.12 -2.51
C ARG A 395 0.17 18.54 -3.88
N VAL A 396 -0.24 19.38 -4.83
CA VAL A 396 -0.52 18.97 -6.22
C VAL A 396 0.77 18.67 -6.98
N GLU A 397 1.81 19.49 -6.82
CA GLU A 397 3.15 19.25 -7.38
C GLU A 397 3.68 17.88 -6.93
N ARG A 398 3.63 17.62 -5.63
CA ARG A 398 4.10 16.37 -5.02
C ARG A 398 3.32 15.18 -5.54
N MET A 399 1.99 15.26 -5.59
CA MET A 399 1.16 14.18 -6.14
C MET A 399 1.47 13.90 -7.62
N TYR A 400 1.72 14.94 -8.43
CA TYR A 400 2.03 14.79 -9.84
C TYR A 400 3.31 13.96 -10.08
N ARG A 401 4.39 14.24 -9.35
CA ARG A 401 5.64 13.46 -9.47
C ARG A 401 5.57 12.07 -8.81
N GLU A 402 4.61 11.81 -7.94
CA GLU A 402 4.42 10.52 -7.28
C GLU A 402 3.59 9.51 -8.08
N VAL A 403 2.89 9.95 -9.14
CA VAL A 403 2.03 9.08 -9.99
C VAL A 403 2.74 7.80 -10.44
N ARG A 404 3.98 7.89 -10.93
CA ARG A 404 4.71 6.71 -11.44
C ARG A 404 5.07 5.71 -10.34
N ALA A 405 5.26 6.18 -9.12
CA ALA A 405 5.46 5.30 -7.97
C ALA A 405 4.18 4.52 -7.66
N MET A 406 2.99 5.04 -7.95
CA MET A 406 1.74 4.27 -7.78
C MET A 406 1.45 3.36 -8.99
N ALA A 407 1.72 3.83 -10.21
CA ALA A 407 1.34 3.14 -11.44
C ALA A 407 2.20 1.90 -11.76
N ILE A 408 3.46 1.84 -11.33
CA ILE A 408 4.42 0.79 -11.74
C ILE A 408 4.51 -0.41 -10.77
N PRO A 409 4.83 -0.24 -9.48
CA PRO A 409 4.94 -1.36 -8.54
C PRO A 409 3.58 -2.01 -8.24
N GLY A 410 3.60 -3.18 -7.59
CA GLY A 410 2.43 -4.07 -7.48
C GLY A 410 2.03 -4.78 -8.78
N GLY A 411 2.85 -4.59 -9.85
CA GLY A 411 2.63 -5.05 -11.21
C GLY A 411 2.33 -3.88 -12.16
N SER A 412 3.01 -3.81 -13.31
CA SER A 412 2.74 -2.77 -14.32
C SER A 412 1.34 -2.92 -14.91
N GLU A 413 0.82 -1.86 -15.53
CA GLU A 413 -0.50 -1.88 -16.16
C GLU A 413 -0.63 -3.01 -17.18
N GLU A 414 0.39 -3.22 -18.01
CA GLU A 414 0.40 -4.24 -19.05
C GLU A 414 0.32 -5.65 -18.44
N ILE A 415 1.12 -5.90 -17.40
CA ILE A 415 1.17 -7.18 -16.71
C ILE A 415 -0.15 -7.47 -15.98
N LEU A 416 -0.77 -6.45 -15.39
CA LEU A 416 -2.02 -6.59 -14.66
C LEU A 416 -3.23 -6.75 -15.58
N LEU A 417 -3.28 -6.02 -16.70
CA LEU A 417 -4.32 -6.21 -17.71
C LEU A 417 -4.22 -7.60 -18.35
N ASP A 418 -3.02 -8.04 -18.73
CA ASP A 418 -2.79 -9.41 -19.21
C ASP A 418 -3.16 -10.47 -18.16
N LEU A 419 -2.76 -10.27 -16.89
CA LEU A 419 -3.15 -11.16 -15.79
C LEU A 419 -4.67 -11.27 -15.66
N SER A 420 -5.39 -10.16 -15.74
CA SER A 420 -6.86 -10.16 -15.62
C SER A 420 -7.51 -11.04 -16.69
N VAL A 421 -7.09 -10.90 -17.95
CA VAL A 421 -7.59 -11.72 -19.06
C VAL A 421 -7.22 -13.19 -18.87
N ARG A 422 -5.97 -13.50 -18.50
CA ARG A 422 -5.54 -14.89 -18.24
C ARG A 422 -6.34 -15.55 -17.11
N GLN A 423 -6.72 -14.81 -16.08
CA GLN A 423 -7.56 -15.35 -15.02
C GLN A 423 -8.98 -15.67 -15.50
N GLU A 424 -9.56 -14.81 -16.33
CA GLU A 424 -10.90 -15.04 -16.90
C GLU A 424 -10.90 -16.19 -17.90
N LEU A 425 -9.87 -16.31 -18.76
CA LEU A 425 -9.71 -17.47 -19.64
C LEU A 425 -9.69 -18.78 -18.84
N LYS A 426 -8.88 -18.85 -17.78
CA LYS A 426 -8.82 -20.02 -16.90
C LYS A 426 -10.15 -20.32 -16.21
N ARG A 427 -11.03 -19.34 -15.99
CA ARG A 427 -12.37 -19.56 -15.42
C ARG A 427 -13.34 -20.05 -16.50
N PHE A 428 -13.28 -19.45 -17.68
CA PHE A 428 -14.14 -19.80 -18.80
C PHE A 428 -13.90 -21.24 -19.29
N GLU A 429 -12.64 -21.66 -19.34
CA GLU A 429 -12.21 -22.99 -19.79
C GLU A 429 -12.41 -24.09 -18.74
N ARG A 430 -12.71 -23.75 -17.47
CA ARG A 430 -12.99 -24.78 -16.46
C ARG A 430 -14.23 -25.56 -16.87
N PRO A 431 -14.17 -26.92 -16.90
CA PRO A 431 -15.34 -27.73 -17.16
C PRO A 431 -16.47 -27.33 -16.21
N ARG A 432 -17.60 -26.91 -16.76
CA ARG A 432 -18.81 -26.73 -15.96
C ARG A 432 -19.25 -28.12 -15.53
N GLU A 433 -19.03 -28.48 -14.27
CA GLU A 433 -19.69 -29.66 -13.71
C GLU A 433 -21.18 -29.52 -13.99
N ALA A 434 -21.76 -30.54 -14.62
CA ALA A 434 -23.18 -30.58 -14.93
C ALA A 434 -23.97 -30.62 -13.62
N LYS A 435 -24.22 -29.44 -13.04
CA LYS A 435 -25.23 -29.30 -11.99
C LYS A 435 -26.55 -29.62 -12.66
N GLY A 436 -27.08 -30.80 -12.36
CA GLY A 436 -28.39 -31.25 -12.80
C GLY A 436 -29.42 -30.19 -12.48
N VAL A 437 -29.79 -29.41 -13.49
CA VAL A 437 -31.01 -28.62 -13.48
C VAL A 437 -32.12 -29.65 -13.63
N SER A 438 -32.65 -30.12 -12.50
CA SER A 438 -34.02 -30.60 -12.48
C SER A 438 -34.88 -29.39 -12.81
N ALA A 439 -35.19 -29.24 -14.10
CA ALA A 439 -36.29 -28.41 -14.52
C ALA A 439 -37.55 -29.01 -13.87
N ARG A 440 -38.08 -28.32 -12.86
CA ARG A 440 -39.49 -28.41 -12.52
C ARG A 440 -40.09 -27.04 -12.79
N LEU A 441 -41.11 -27.11 -13.66
CA LEU A 441 -41.99 -26.07 -14.15
C LEU A 441 -42.56 -25.18 -13.05
#